data_AF-A0A2V8VIK3-F1
#
_entry.id   AF-A0A2V8VIK3-F1
#
_cell.length_a   1.000
_cell.length_b   1.000
_cell.length_c   1.000
_cell.angle_alpha   90.00
_cell.angle_beta   90.00
_cell.angle_gamma   90.00
#
_symmetry.space_group_name_H-M   'P 1'
#
loop_
_entity.id
_entity.type
_entity.pdbx_description
1 polymer ?
#
loop_
_entity_poly.entity_id
_entity_poly.type
_entity_poly.pdbx_seq_one_letter_code
_entity_poly.pdbx_strand_id
1 'polypeptide(L)'
;MIDSWLFGLTLISALVFLGTAAACALLIVSASMRWHRAGAACLLAGSLLYLVGTVLVTMVFNVPRNDALAIVDPASADGARLWARYVSDWTAWNHVRTAAALAAATLLTVALYLGRDAGSASV
;
A
#
# COMPACT_ATOMS: atom_id res chain seq x y z
N MET A 1 -19.31 -22.72 -5.68
CA MET A 1 -18.50 -22.58 -6.91
C MET A 1 -17.93 -21.17 -6.87
N ILE A 2 -16.72 -21.00 -6.33
CA ILE A 2 -15.98 -19.74 -6.52
C ILE A 2 -15.57 -19.74 -7.99
N ASP A 3 -16.10 -18.79 -8.74
CA ASP A 3 -15.83 -18.58 -10.15
C ASP A 3 -14.35 -18.21 -10.34
N SER A 4 -13.70 -18.81 -11.35
CA SER A 4 -12.27 -18.68 -11.65
C SER A 4 -11.79 -17.23 -11.81
N TRP A 5 -12.72 -16.31 -12.09
CA TRP A 5 -12.51 -14.86 -12.12
C TRP A 5 -12.11 -14.26 -10.77
N LEU A 6 -12.76 -14.67 -9.66
CA LEU A 6 -12.44 -14.20 -8.32
C LEU A 6 -11.04 -14.63 -7.88
N PHE A 7 -10.63 -15.84 -8.27
CA PHE A 7 -9.29 -16.35 -7.95
C PHE A 7 -8.20 -15.56 -8.67
N GLY A 8 -8.40 -15.30 -9.97
CA GLY A 8 -7.49 -14.46 -10.76
C GLY A 8 -7.37 -13.04 -10.22
N LEU A 9 -8.49 -12.40 -9.87
CA LEU A 9 -8.49 -11.05 -9.32
C LEU A 9 -7.80 -10.96 -7.96
N THR A 10 -7.98 -11.97 -7.10
CA THR A 10 -7.32 -12.07 -5.79
C THR A 10 -5.81 -12.18 -5.96
N LEU A 11 -5.35 -13.04 -6.88
CA LEU A 11 -3.93 -13.23 -7.13
C LEU A 11 -3.27 -11.97 -7.70
N ILE A 12 -3.92 -11.30 -8.67
CA ILE A 12 -3.42 -10.05 -9.25
C ILE A 12 -3.30 -8.97 -8.17
N SER A 13 -4.34 -8.81 -7.33
CA SER A 13 -4.34 -7.81 -6.27
C SER A 13 -3.24 -8.08 -5.23
N ALA A 14 -3.05 -9.33 -4.83
CA ALA A 14 -1.99 -9.74 -3.93
C ALA A 14 -0.59 -9.51 -4.54
N LEU A 15 -0.41 -9.83 -5.82
CA LEU A 15 0.84 -9.63 -6.55
C LEU A 15 1.19 -8.16 -6.64
N VAL A 16 0.25 -7.29 -7.01
CA VAL A 16 0.49 -5.84 -7.08
C VAL A 16 0.84 -5.30 -5.70
N PHE A 17 0.12 -5.72 -4.65
CA PHE A 17 0.34 -5.22 -3.29
C PHE A 17 1.69 -5.67 -2.72
N LEU A 18 1.95 -6.98 -2.69
CA LEU A 18 3.19 -7.54 -2.13
C LEU A 18 4.39 -7.31 -3.05
N GLY A 19 4.20 -7.37 -4.37
CA GLY A 19 5.23 -7.07 -5.35
C GLY A 19 5.70 -5.61 -5.25
N THR A 20 4.77 -4.66 -5.10
CA THR A 20 5.14 -3.25 -4.88
C THR A 20 5.82 -3.06 -3.52
N ALA A 21 5.39 -3.78 -2.48
CA ALA A 21 6.07 -3.75 -1.18
C ALA A 21 7.52 -4.25 -1.28
N ALA A 22 7.74 -5.38 -1.95
CA ALA A 22 9.08 -5.92 -2.20
C ALA A 22 9.94 -4.95 -3.02
N ALA A 23 9.38 -4.34 -4.06
CA ALA A 23 10.06 -3.31 -4.83
C ALA A 23 10.45 -2.10 -3.95
N CYS A 24 9.54 -1.61 -3.11
CA CYS A 24 9.83 -0.51 -2.18
C CYS A 24 10.94 -0.87 -1.19
N ALA A 25 10.98 -2.10 -0.66
CA ALA A 25 12.07 -2.54 0.20
C ALA A 25 13.42 -2.51 -0.53
N LEU A 26 13.48 -2.99 -1.78
CA LEU A 26 14.69 -2.91 -2.60
C LEU A 26 15.10 -1.46 -2.90
N LEU A 27 14.12 -0.58 -3.16
CA LEU A 27 14.36 0.83 -3.42
C LEU A 27 14.91 1.56 -2.19
N ILE A 28 14.47 1.22 -0.97
CA ILE A 28 15.04 1.76 0.28
C ILE A 28 16.53 1.42 0.38
N VAL A 29 16.89 0.15 0.14
CA VAL A 29 18.29 -0.29 0.17
C VAL A 29 19.11 0.45 -0.90
N SER A 30 18.60 0.49 -2.13
CA SER A 30 19.25 1.18 -3.26
C SER A 30 19.44 2.68 -3.02
N ALA A 31 18.41 3.37 -2.51
CA ALA A 31 18.47 4.79 -2.17
C ALA A 31 19.50 5.07 -1.07
N SER A 32 19.58 4.19 -0.08
CA SER A 32 20.55 4.31 1.03
C SER A 32 21.99 4.14 0.54
N MET A 33 22.24 3.19 -0.37
CA MET A 33 23.57 2.99 -0.99
C MET A 33 23.97 4.15 -1.93
N ARG A 34 23.00 4.83 -2.53
CA ARG A 34 23.20 5.88 -3.56
C ARG A 34 22.65 7.23 -3.11
N TRP A 35 22.83 7.56 -1.84
CA TRP A 35 22.23 8.74 -1.22
C TRP A 35 22.56 10.07 -1.92
N HIS A 36 23.75 10.16 -2.52
CA HIS A 36 24.22 11.35 -3.24
C HIS A 36 23.52 11.59 -4.59
N ARG A 37 22.71 10.64 -5.09
CA ARG A 37 22.02 10.80 -6.37
C ARG A 37 20.78 11.69 -6.23
N ALA A 38 20.52 12.49 -7.27
CA ALA A 38 19.29 13.24 -7.40
C ALA A 38 18.07 12.30 -7.27
N GLY A 39 17.10 12.69 -6.44
CA GLY A 39 15.88 11.91 -6.19
C GLY A 39 16.00 10.81 -5.14
N ALA A 40 17.18 10.51 -4.57
CA ALA A 40 17.34 9.44 -3.57
C ALA A 40 16.45 9.64 -2.32
N ALA A 41 16.33 10.89 -1.85
CA ALA A 41 15.45 11.22 -0.73
C ALA A 41 13.95 10.99 -1.06
N CYS A 42 13.51 11.40 -2.25
CA CYS A 42 12.13 11.15 -2.71
C CYS A 42 11.86 9.64 -2.89
N LEU A 43 12.85 8.89 -3.39
CA LEU A 43 12.77 7.45 -3.56
C LEU A 43 12.59 6.75 -2.21
N LEU A 44 13.43 7.12 -1.23
CA LEU A 44 13.35 6.59 0.15
C LEU A 44 12.00 6.95 0.80
N ALA A 45 11.59 8.22 0.74
CA ALA A 45 10.35 8.69 1.35
C ALA A 45 9.11 8.02 0.72
N GLY A 46 9.06 7.92 -0.62
CA GLY A 46 7.96 7.27 -1.33
C GLY A 46 7.85 5.78 -0.99
N SER A 47 8.99 5.07 -0.94
CA SER A 47 9.02 3.66 -0.55
C SER A 47 8.59 3.44 0.90
N LEU A 48 9.07 4.25 1.84
CA LEU A 48 8.65 4.18 3.25
C LEU A 48 7.16 4.48 3.40
N LEU A 49 6.64 5.46 2.67
CA LEU A 49 5.23 5.81 2.73
C LEU A 49 4.33 4.69 2.20
N TYR A 50 4.76 3.97 1.16
CA TYR A 50 4.04 2.78 0.71
C TYR A 50 4.06 1.69 1.79
N LEU A 51 5.23 1.35 2.33
CA LEU A 51 5.35 0.27 3.33
C LEU A 51 4.58 0.59 4.62
N VAL A 52 4.69 1.80 5.15
CA VAL A 52 4.03 2.19 6.40
C VAL A 52 2.56 2.53 6.15
N GLY A 53 2.29 3.44 5.23
CA GLY A 53 0.95 3.98 5.01
C GLY A 53 0.00 3.05 4.26
N THR A 54 0.51 2.02 3.57
CA THR A 54 -0.33 1.03 2.88
C THR A 54 -0.19 -0.35 3.50
N VAL A 55 1.02 -0.91 3.61
CA VAL A 55 1.21 -2.31 4.03
C VAL A 55 0.95 -2.46 5.53
N LEU A 56 1.62 -1.65 6.37
CA LEU A 56 1.43 -1.72 7.81
C LEU A 56 0.00 -1.33 8.22
N VAL A 57 -0.58 -0.29 7.61
CA VAL A 57 -1.99 0.07 7.85
C VAL A 57 -2.93 -1.09 7.50
N THR A 58 -2.65 -1.83 6.43
CA THR A 58 -3.43 -3.02 6.07
C THR A 58 -3.32 -4.09 7.16
N MET A 59 -2.10 -4.45 7.55
CA MET A 59 -1.84 -5.52 8.53
C MET A 59 -2.37 -5.20 9.93
N VAL A 60 -2.24 -3.94 10.38
CA VAL A 60 -2.58 -3.55 11.76
C VAL A 60 -4.05 -3.17 11.91
N PHE A 61 -4.65 -2.53 10.89
CA PHE A 61 -6.00 -1.99 11.03
C PHE A 61 -7.04 -2.74 10.19
N ASN A 62 -6.68 -3.20 8.99
CA ASN A 62 -7.68 -3.78 8.08
C ASN A 62 -7.83 -5.28 8.32
N VAL A 63 -6.73 -6.03 8.39
CA VAL A 63 -6.75 -7.50 8.60
C VAL A 63 -7.49 -7.88 9.89
N PRO A 64 -7.18 -7.31 11.07
CA PRO A 64 -7.88 -7.69 12.30
C PRO A 64 -9.38 -7.37 12.28
N ARG A 65 -9.77 -6.29 11.58
CA ARG A 65 -11.18 -5.93 11.40
C ARG A 65 -11.90 -6.93 10.49
N ASN A 66 -11.25 -7.36 9.42
CA ASN A 66 -11.79 -8.38 8.53
C ASN A 66 -11.96 -9.71 9.28
N ASP A 67 -10.97 -10.11 10.07
CA ASP A 67 -11.01 -11.34 10.87
C ASP A 67 -12.13 -11.30 11.93
N ALA A 68 -12.29 -10.15 12.60
CA ALA A 68 -13.38 -9.94 13.56
C ALA A 68 -14.76 -9.99 12.90
N LEU A 69 -14.90 -9.46 11.67
CA LEU A 69 -16.16 -9.51 10.94
C LEU A 69 -16.47 -10.94 10.45
N ALA A 70 -15.45 -11.71 10.06
CA ALA A 70 -15.60 -13.05 9.47
C ALA A 70 -16.22 -14.08 10.44
N ILE A 71 -16.16 -13.86 11.75
CA ILE A 71 -16.64 -14.80 12.77
C ILE A 71 -18.04 -14.46 13.31
N VAL A 72 -18.65 -13.37 12.88
CA VAL A 72 -19.97 -12.94 13.39
C VAL A 72 -21.09 -13.40 12.48
N ASP A 73 -22.20 -13.87 13.07
CA ASP A 73 -23.41 -14.22 12.34
C ASP A 73 -24.05 -12.96 11.70
N PRO A 74 -24.11 -12.87 10.36
CA PRO A 74 -24.69 -11.72 9.67
C PRO A 74 -26.20 -11.56 9.89
N ALA A 75 -26.92 -12.62 10.28
CA ALA A 75 -28.35 -12.55 10.56
C ALA A 75 -28.67 -12.04 11.99
N SER A 76 -27.65 -11.91 12.85
CA SER A 76 -27.83 -11.49 14.24
C SER A 76 -27.90 -9.96 14.39
N ALA A 77 -28.59 -9.50 15.43
CA ALA A 77 -28.63 -8.08 15.79
C ALA A 77 -27.25 -7.53 16.18
N ASP A 78 -26.36 -8.37 16.71
CA ASP A 78 -24.97 -8.03 16.99
C ASP A 78 -24.15 -7.87 15.70
N GLY A 79 -24.39 -8.70 14.69
CA GLY A 79 -23.80 -8.59 13.36
C GLY A 79 -24.10 -7.24 12.70
N ALA A 80 -25.36 -6.81 12.72
CA ALA A 80 -25.75 -5.51 12.19
C ALA A 80 -25.05 -4.33 12.90
N ARG A 81 -24.91 -4.41 14.24
CA ARG A 81 -24.20 -3.39 15.03
C ARG A 81 -22.70 -3.37 14.76
N LEU A 82 -22.08 -4.53 14.65
CA LEU A 82 -20.65 -4.65 14.32
C LEU A 82 -20.39 -4.11 12.91
N TRP A 83 -21.22 -4.48 11.94
CA TRP A 83 -21.11 -4.01 10.56
C TRP A 83 -21.14 -2.48 10.46
N ALA A 84 -22.07 -1.81 11.15
CA ALA A 84 -22.17 -0.35 11.13
C ALA A 84 -20.87 0.33 11.59
N ARG A 85 -20.22 -0.20 12.64
CA ARG A 85 -18.91 0.29 13.09
C ARG A 85 -17.79 -0.08 12.13
N TYR A 86 -17.79 -1.34 11.67
CA TYR A 86 -16.81 -1.85 10.72
C TYR A 86 -16.74 -0.98 9.47
N VAL A 87 -17.88 -0.68 8.83
CA VAL A 87 -17.91 0.10 7.58
C VAL A 87 -17.32 1.49 7.76
N SER A 88 -17.65 2.18 8.86
CA SER A 88 -17.13 3.51 9.13
C SER A 88 -15.62 3.50 9.34
N ASP A 89 -15.13 2.65 10.25
CA ASP A 89 -13.70 2.53 10.55
C ASP A 89 -12.89 2.05 9.36
N TRP A 90 -13.38 1.02 8.67
CA TRP A 90 -12.71 0.41 7.52
C TRP A 90 -12.60 1.43 6.37
N THR A 91 -13.64 2.23 6.13
CA THR A 91 -13.61 3.29 5.13
C THR A 91 -12.58 4.37 5.48
N ALA A 92 -12.53 4.80 6.75
CA ALA A 92 -11.54 5.78 7.20
C ALA A 92 -10.10 5.28 6.98
N TRP A 93 -9.80 4.03 7.37
CA TRP A 93 -8.47 3.45 7.16
C TRP A 93 -8.14 3.20 5.69
N ASN A 94 -9.14 2.97 4.83
CA ASN A 94 -8.88 2.94 3.39
C ASN A 94 -8.58 4.31 2.81
N HIS A 95 -9.20 5.39 3.29
CA HIS A 95 -8.80 6.74 2.89
C HIS A 95 -7.34 7.02 3.25
N VAL A 96 -6.90 6.60 4.44
CA VAL A 96 -5.48 6.69 4.84
C VAL A 96 -4.59 5.92 3.85
N ARG A 97 -4.93 4.66 3.53
CA ARG A 97 -4.18 3.86 2.56
C ARG A 97 -4.13 4.50 1.17
N THR A 98 -5.25 5.02 0.69
CA THR A 98 -5.33 5.70 -0.62
C THR A 98 -4.46 6.94 -0.65
N ALA A 99 -4.55 7.80 0.37
CA ALA A 99 -3.73 9.01 0.46
C ALA A 99 -2.23 8.67 0.51
N ALA A 100 -1.84 7.68 1.32
CA ALA A 100 -0.46 7.21 1.40
C ALA A 100 0.04 6.62 0.08
N ALA A 101 -0.78 5.79 -0.60
CA ALA A 101 -0.43 5.21 -1.89
C ALA A 101 -0.25 6.28 -2.98
N LEU A 102 -1.13 7.29 -3.02
CA LEU A 102 -1.02 8.40 -3.97
C LEU A 102 0.24 9.23 -3.72
N ALA A 103 0.50 9.61 -2.48
CA ALA A 103 1.71 10.35 -2.12
C ALA A 103 2.98 9.55 -2.40
N ALA A 104 2.97 8.23 -2.14
CA ALA A 104 4.08 7.34 -2.50
C ALA A 104 4.30 7.32 -4.01
N ALA A 105 3.25 7.15 -4.81
CA ALA A 105 3.33 7.16 -6.27
C ALA A 105 3.88 8.48 -6.81
N THR A 106 3.43 9.62 -6.26
CA THR A 106 3.96 10.95 -6.62
C THR A 106 5.45 11.05 -6.33
N LEU A 107 5.89 10.68 -5.11
CA LEU A 107 7.29 10.77 -4.71
C LEU A 107 8.19 9.86 -5.54
N LEU A 108 7.75 8.62 -5.83
CA LEU A 108 8.47 7.69 -6.69
C LEU A 108 8.57 8.22 -8.12
N THR A 109 7.51 8.82 -8.65
CA THR A 109 7.52 9.45 -9.99
C THR A 109 8.48 10.63 -10.05
N VAL A 110 8.47 11.50 -9.03
CA VAL A 110 9.42 12.62 -8.92
C VAL A 110 10.85 12.11 -8.82
N ALA A 111 11.11 11.07 -8.03
CA ALA A 111 12.43 10.47 -7.92
C ALA A 111 12.94 9.95 -9.27
N LEU A 112 12.06 9.32 -10.07
CA LEU A 112 12.38 8.87 -11.42
C LEU A 112 12.71 10.02 -12.36
N TYR A 113 11.92 11.11 -12.32
CA TYR A 113 12.15 12.29 -13.14
C TYR A 113 13.50 12.95 -12.80
N LEU A 114 13.76 13.21 -11.52
CA LEU A 114 15.02 13.81 -11.05
C LEU A 114 16.24 12.94 -11.36
N GLY A 115 16.11 11.62 -11.23
CA GLY A 115 17.18 10.68 -11.57
C GLY A 115 17.49 10.64 -13.06
N ARG A 116 16.49 10.83 -13.92
CA ARG A 116 16.66 10.87 -15.38
C ARG A 116 17.42 12.12 -15.81
N ASP A 117 17.02 13.28 -15.31
CA ASP A 117 17.61 14.56 -15.72
C ASP A 117 19.08 14.68 -15.28
N ALA A 118 19.42 14.14 -14.10
CA ALA A 118 20.81 14.03 -13.65
C ALA A 118 21.67 13.13 -14.56
N GLY A 119 21.09 12.10 -15.19
CA GLY A 119 21.78 11.25 -16.15
C GLY A 119 22.03 11.92 -17.51
N SER A 120 21.11 12.80 -17.95
CA SER A 120 21.27 13.55 -19.20
C SER A 120 22.29 14.68 -19.12
N ALA A 121 22.58 15.21 -17.92
CA ALA A 121 23.56 16.28 -17.72
C ALA A 121 25.01 15.78 -17.61
N SER A 122 25.23 14.47 -17.50
CA SER A 122 26.55 13.85 -17.37
C SER A 122 27.12 13.25 -18.66
N VAL A 123 26.44 13.45 -19.80
CA VAL A 123 26.86 13.02 -21.15
C VAL A 123 27.23 14.26 -21.96
#